data_AF-A0A8A3S3G9-F1
#
_entry.id   AF-A0A8A3S3G9-F1
#
_cell.length_a   1.000
_cell.length_b   1.000
_cell.length_c   1.000
_cell.angle_alpha   90.00
_cell.angle_beta   90.00
_cell.angle_gamma   90.00
#
_symmetry.space_group_name_H-M   'P 1'
#
loop_
_entity.id
_entity.type
_entity.pdbx_description
1 polymer ?
#
loop_
_entity_poly.entity_id
_entity_poly.type
_entity_poly.pdbx_seq_one_letter_code
_entity_poly.pdbx_strand_id
1 'polypeptide(L)' 'MQKEELLHLHMLLMHIKKYYETTTGDEVYTPDYDVLGVSPAHIHKNKISHKKAILALGEDLVH' A
#
# COMPACT_ATOMS: atom_id res chain seq x y z
N MET A 1 10.49 -12.53 -4.34
CA MET A 1 9.03 -12.44 -4.25
C MET A 1 8.37 -12.58 -5.61
N GLN A 2 7.39 -13.47 -5.71
CA GLN A 2 6.48 -13.64 -6.83
C GLN A 2 5.49 -12.46 -6.94
N LYS A 3 4.78 -12.34 -8.07
CA LYS A 3 3.85 -11.22 -8.28
C LYS A 3 2.66 -11.30 -7.34
N GLU A 4 2.15 -12.50 -7.12
CA GLU A 4 1.03 -12.77 -6.22
C GLU A 4 1.39 -12.42 -4.77
N GLU A 5 2.58 -12.80 -4.30
CA GLU A 5 3.08 -12.41 -2.96
C GLU A 5 3.15 -10.89 -2.79
N LEU A 6 3.54 -10.14 -3.84
CA LEU A 6 3.56 -8.68 -3.80
C LEU A 6 2.14 -8.11 -3.74
N LEU A 7 1.18 -8.68 -4.48
CA LEU A 7 -0.23 -8.23 -4.43
C LEU A 7 -0.82 -8.48 -3.04
N HIS A 8 -0.57 -9.65 -2.45
CA HIS A 8 -1.02 -9.97 -1.09
C HIS A 8 -0.39 -9.06 -0.04
N LEU A 9 0.92 -8.80 -0.12
CA LEU A 9 1.58 -7.88 0.80
C LEU A 9 1.03 -6.45 0.67
N HIS A 10 0.84 -5.97 -0.56
CA HIS A 10 0.27 -4.67 -0.82
C HIS A 10 -1.16 -4.54 -0.26
N MET A 11 -1.98 -5.59 -0.43
CA MET A 11 -3.33 -5.64 0.13
C MET A 11 -3.30 -5.64 1.66
N LEU A 12 -2.37 -6.38 2.28
CA LEU A 12 -2.21 -6.40 3.73
C LEU A 12 -1.88 -5.01 4.30
N LEU A 13 -0.96 -4.27 3.68
CA LEU A 13 -0.63 -2.90 4.12
C LEU A 13 -1.82 -1.95 4.02
N MET A 14 -2.62 -2.05 2.95
CA MET A 14 -3.86 -1.28 2.82
C MET A 14 -4.88 -1.64 3.92
N HIS A 15 -4.98 -2.90 4.31
CA HIS A 15 -5.82 -3.31 5.44
C HIS A 15 -5.30 -2.77 6.77
N ILE A 16 -3.98 -2.72 6.98
CA ILE A 16 -3.37 -2.13 8.18
C ILE A 16 -3.69 -0.63 8.26
N LYS A 17 -3.49 0.12 7.17
CA LYS A 17 -3.88 1.54 7.06
C LYS A 17 -5.34 1.73 7.46
N LYS A 18 -6.25 1.01 6.80
CA LYS A 18 -7.69 1.11 7.05
C LYS A 18 -8.06 0.73 8.48
N TYR A 19 -7.42 -0.30 9.04
CA TYR A 19 -7.66 -0.73 10.42
C TYR A 19 -7.28 0.38 11.41
N TYR A 20 -6.13 1.01 11.21
CA TYR A 20 -5.70 2.15 12.02
C TYR A 20 -6.73 3.28 11.93
N GLU A 21 -7.05 3.74 10.71
CA GLU A 21 -8.01 4.83 10.47
C GLU A 21 -9.38 4.56 11.09
N THR A 22 -9.85 3.32 11.00
CA THR A 22 -11.15 2.92 11.59
C THR A 22 -11.10 2.90 13.12
N THR A 23 -9.95 2.55 13.70
CA THR A 23 -9.81 2.39 15.16
C THR A 23 -9.54 3.71 15.86
N THR A 24 -8.78 4.61 15.24
CA THR A 24 -8.45 5.93 15.79
C THR A 24 -9.44 7.02 15.38
N GLY A 25 -10.07 6.87 14.20
CA GLY A 25 -10.86 7.92 13.56
C GLY A 25 -10.03 8.95 12.79
N ASP A 26 -8.70 8.81 12.80
CA ASP A 26 -7.77 9.70 12.12
C ASP A 26 -7.39 9.13 10.75
N GLU A 27 -7.36 9.97 9.71
CA GLU A 27 -6.86 9.57 8.40
C GLU A 27 -5.33 9.38 8.43
N VAL A 28 -4.83 8.33 7.76
CA VAL A 28 -3.40 8.13 7.59
C VAL A 28 -2.97 8.83 6.31
N TYR A 29 -2.06 9.80 6.48
CA TYR A 29 -1.52 10.60 5.39
C TYR A 29 -0.43 9.83 4.62
N THR A 30 -0.69 9.51 3.35
CA THR A 30 0.21 8.67 2.52
C THR A 30 0.53 9.30 1.16
N PRO A 31 1.13 10.50 1.12
CA PRO A 31 1.30 11.27 -0.11
C PRO A 31 2.20 10.59 -1.14
N ASP A 32 3.28 9.94 -0.69
CA ASP A 32 4.25 9.28 -1.56
C ASP A 32 3.68 7.99 -2.14
N TYR A 33 2.82 7.30 -1.40
CA TYR A 33 2.00 6.23 -1.95
C TYR A 33 0.97 6.74 -2.96
N ASP A 34 0.22 7.79 -2.62
CA ASP A 34 -0.93 8.27 -3.40
C ASP A 34 -0.52 8.74 -4.80
N VAL A 35 0.62 9.44 -4.90
CA VAL A 35 1.16 9.94 -6.19
C VAL A 35 1.50 8.81 -7.17
N LEU A 36 1.77 7.59 -6.69
CA LEU A 36 2.08 6.46 -7.56
C LEU A 36 0.83 5.96 -8.32
N GLY A 37 -0.38 6.20 -7.81
CA GLY A 37 -1.62 5.74 -8.43
C GLY A 37 -1.64 4.21 -8.63
N VAL A 38 -1.08 3.45 -7.68
CA VAL A 38 -1.01 1.98 -7.71
C VAL A 38 -1.71 1.43 -6.48
N SER A 39 -2.87 0.83 -6.68
CA SER A 39 -3.58 0.05 -5.65
C SER A 39 -3.42 -1.48 -5.86
N PRO A 40 -3.71 -2.32 -4.86
CA PRO A 40 -3.69 -3.78 -4.99
C PRO A 40 -4.62 -4.31 -6.09
N ALA A 41 -5.70 -3.60 -6.43
CA ALA A 41 -6.64 -3.99 -7.48
C ALA A 41 -6.05 -3.89 -8.90
N HIS A 42 -4.94 -3.17 -9.08
CA HIS A 42 -4.28 -3.01 -10.37
C HIS A 42 -3.43 -4.24 -10.75
N ILE A 43 -4.03 -5.42 -10.77
CA ILE A 43 -3.34 -6.71 -10.99
C ILE A 43 -2.59 -6.80 -12.33
N HIS A 44 -2.90 -5.94 -13.30
CA HIS A 44 -2.22 -5.85 -14.59
C HIS A 44 -0.87 -5.12 -14.50
N LYS A 45 -0.65 -4.25 -13.50
CA LYS A 45 0.63 -3.55 -13.31
C LYS A 45 1.77 -4.53 -13.00
N ASN A 46 2.99 -4.12 -13.30
CA ASN A 46 4.17 -4.99 -13.18
C ASN A 46 4.66 -5.09 -11.73
N LYS A 47 5.56 -6.07 -11.46
CA LYS A 47 6.13 -6.31 -10.13
C LYS A 47 6.82 -5.07 -9.55
N ILE A 48 7.50 -4.28 -10.39
CA ILE A 48 8.24 -3.10 -9.94
C ILE A 48 7.29 -2.02 -9.42
N SER A 49 6.15 -1.83 -10.09
CA SER A 49 5.12 -0.88 -9.69
C SER A 49 4.58 -1.22 -8.31
N HIS A 50 4.23 -2.49 -8.06
CA HIS A 50 3.77 -2.92 -6.75
C HIS A 50 4.85 -2.84 -5.68
N LYS A 51 6.11 -3.15 -5.99
CA LYS A 51 7.21 -2.97 -5.02
C LYS A 51 7.38 -1.51 -4.60
N LYS A 52 7.34 -0.58 -5.55
CA LYS A 52 7.43 0.86 -5.25
C LYS A 52 6.28 1.32 -4.35
N ALA A 53 5.06 0.87 -4.67
CA ALA A 53 3.87 1.19 -3.88
C ALA A 53 3.95 0.64 -2.45
N ILE A 54 4.40 -0.62 -2.29
CA ILE A 54 4.59 -1.25 -0.97
C ILE A 54 5.62 -0.49 -0.14
N LEU A 55 6.75 -0.10 -0.75
CA LEU A 55 7.80 0.65 -0.05
C LEU A 55 7.29 2.03 0.37
N ALA A 56 6.70 2.80 -0.55
CA ALA A 56 6.16 4.12 -0.23
C ALA A 56 5.10 4.06 0.87
N LEU A 57 4.14 3.13 0.78
CA LEU A 57 3.12 2.94 1.81
C LEU A 57 3.72 2.51 3.16
N GLY A 58 4.77 1.68 3.13
CA GLY A 58 5.46 1.25 4.35
C GLY A 58 6.16 2.41 5.06
N GLU A 59 6.85 3.27 4.31
CA GLU A 59 7.49 4.48 4.86
C GLU A 59 6.44 5.46 5.41
N ASP A 60 5.38 5.74 4.64
CA ASP A 60 4.30 6.64 5.05
C ASP A 60 3.54 6.14 6.30
N LEU A 61 3.51 4.82 6.55
CA LEU A 61 2.86 4.24 7.73
C LEU A 61 3.71 4.27 9.01
N VAL A 62 5.04 4.38 8.88
CA VAL A 62 5.97 4.36 10.01
C VAL A 62 6.29 5.78 10.50
N HIS A 63 6.15 6.78 9.61
CA HIS A 63 6.38 8.19 9.90
C HIS A 63 5.15 8.89 10.49
#